data_AF-A0A538P104-F1
#
_entry.id   AF-A0A538P104-F1
#
_cell.length_a   1.000
_cell.length_b   1.000
_cell.length_c   1.000
_cell.angle_alpha   90.00
_cell.angle_beta   90.00
_cell.angle_gamma   90.00
#
_symmetry.space_group_name_H-M   'P 1'
#
loop_
_entity.id
_entity.type
_entity.pdbx_description
1 polymer ?
#
loop_
_entity_poly.entity_id
_entity_poly.type
_entity_poly.pdbx_seq_one_letter_code
_entity_poly.pdbx_strand_id
1 'polypeptide(L)'
;SNFSGIFWPFYHDGVTGKSPKRVQFLGAESSAAPKLTKGEYIYDHADIMRTSPLFKMYTIGHTFVPPVVHTGGLRVHGTAPTLSLLRSLGVIDAVAYNQIEAFEAASFFARTEGVLPAPETAHAIRAVIDEAKRCKASGEEKVILFNLCGHGLLDIEAYREYYAGKMKANDADPAAIKKSIAEVKALYPWLYQ
;
A
#
# COMPACT_ATOMS: atom_id res chain seq x y z
N SER A 1 -7.29 4.79 3.44
CA SER A 1 -7.93 5.53 4.55
C SER A 1 -7.00 5.68 5.74
N ASN A 2 -6.48 4.60 6.33
CA ASN A 2 -5.59 4.67 7.50
C ASN A 2 -4.35 5.56 7.28
N PHE A 3 -3.72 5.47 6.09
CA PHE A 3 -2.61 6.33 5.71
C PHE A 3 -3.02 7.79 5.69
N SER A 4 -4.11 8.12 4.99
CA SER A 4 -4.71 9.45 4.96
C SER A 4 -4.99 10.02 6.34
N GLY A 5 -5.50 9.20 7.27
CA GLY A 5 -5.85 9.61 8.62
C GLY A 5 -4.68 10.17 9.42
N ILE A 6 -3.51 9.52 9.34
CA ILE A 6 -2.29 10.04 9.97
C ILE A 6 -1.61 11.13 9.13
N PHE A 7 -1.71 11.04 7.81
CA PHE A 7 -0.99 11.88 6.85
C PHE A 7 -1.49 13.33 6.79
N TRP A 8 -2.81 13.55 6.76
CA TRP A 8 -3.39 14.86 6.45
C TRP A 8 -2.93 16.00 7.37
N PRO A 9 -2.83 15.82 8.70
CA PRO A 9 -2.33 16.87 9.59
C PRO A 9 -0.90 17.31 9.24
N PHE A 10 0.01 16.36 9.02
CA PHE A 10 1.40 16.68 8.66
C PHE A 10 1.53 17.28 7.27
N TYR A 11 0.71 16.84 6.32
CA TYR A 11 0.64 17.45 5.00
C TYR A 11 0.19 18.90 5.08
N HIS A 12 -0.88 19.18 5.84
CA HIS A 12 -1.39 20.52 6.08
C HIS A 12 -0.31 21.44 6.68
N ASP A 13 0.43 20.98 7.69
CA ASP A 13 1.49 21.77 8.31
C ASP A 13 2.67 22.03 7.36
N GLY A 14 2.94 21.10 6.44
CA GLY A 14 3.92 21.28 5.36
C GLY A 14 3.51 22.37 4.37
N VAL A 15 2.27 22.33 3.86
CA VAL A 15 1.79 23.29 2.85
C VAL A 15 1.49 24.68 3.42
N THR A 16 1.15 24.77 4.71
CA THR A 16 0.92 26.05 5.40
C THR A 16 2.20 26.67 5.97
N GLY A 17 3.35 26.01 5.81
CA GLY A 17 4.64 26.50 6.31
C GLY A 17 4.79 26.44 7.83
N LYS A 18 3.91 25.74 8.54
CA LYS A 18 4.02 25.54 10.00
C LYS A 18 5.09 24.53 10.36
N SER A 19 5.35 23.56 9.48
CA SER A 19 6.38 22.56 9.71
C SER A 19 7.78 23.17 9.51
N PRO A 20 8.69 23.09 10.50
CA PRO A 20 10.05 23.59 10.36
C PRO A 20 10.92 22.72 9.43
N LYS A 21 10.46 21.51 9.08
CA LYS A 21 11.18 20.54 8.25
C LYS A 21 10.28 20.01 7.14
N ARG A 22 10.88 19.68 6.00
CA ARG A 22 10.18 18.96 4.92
C ARG A 22 9.92 17.52 5.36
N VAL A 23 8.66 17.11 5.34
CA VAL A 23 8.24 15.75 5.66
C VAL A 23 8.22 14.92 4.37
N GLN A 24 8.73 13.68 4.43
CA GLN A 24 8.63 12.70 3.37
C GLN A 24 7.47 11.75 3.67
N PHE A 25 6.69 11.42 2.64
CA PHE A 25 5.50 10.59 2.78
C PHE A 25 5.61 9.35 1.91
N LEU A 26 5.57 8.18 2.54
CA LEU A 26 5.76 6.89 1.88
C LEU A 26 4.60 5.95 2.18
N GLY A 27 3.86 5.54 1.15
CA GLY A 27 2.84 4.51 1.22
C GLY A 27 3.42 3.12 0.97
N ALA A 28 3.20 2.18 1.87
CA ALA A 28 3.56 0.78 1.66
C ALA A 28 2.32 -0.03 1.23
N GLU A 29 2.46 -0.81 0.17
CA GLU A 29 1.39 -1.68 -0.35
C GLU A 29 1.88 -3.12 -0.59
N SER A 30 0.93 -4.00 -0.90
CA SER A 30 1.22 -5.39 -1.28
C SER A 30 1.61 -5.46 -2.76
N SER A 31 2.67 -6.22 -3.08
CA SER A 31 3.04 -6.50 -4.48
C SER A 31 2.02 -7.38 -5.20
N ALA A 32 1.09 -8.02 -4.46
CA ALA A 32 -0.04 -8.79 -4.98
C ALA A 32 -1.20 -7.91 -5.50
N ALA A 33 -1.27 -6.65 -5.03
CA ALA A 33 -2.21 -5.64 -5.50
C ALA A 33 -1.54 -4.24 -5.56
N PRO A 34 -0.53 -4.06 -6.44
CA PRO A 34 0.39 -2.93 -6.45
C PRO A 34 -0.18 -1.71 -7.19
N LYS A 35 -1.23 -1.11 -6.64
CA LYS A 35 -2.00 -0.03 -7.27
C LYS A 35 -1.27 1.31 -7.34
N LEU A 36 -0.46 1.66 -6.35
CA LEU A 36 0.29 2.92 -6.35
C LEU A 36 1.61 2.83 -7.12
N THR A 37 2.21 1.63 -7.16
CA THR A 37 3.50 1.39 -7.79
C THR A 37 3.40 0.92 -9.25
N LYS A 38 2.37 0.15 -9.60
CA LYS A 38 2.16 -0.39 -10.96
C LYS A 38 0.80 -0.05 -11.58
N GLY A 39 -0.11 0.59 -10.84
CA GLY A 39 -1.41 1.01 -11.37
C GLY A 39 -1.34 2.28 -12.23
N GLU A 40 -2.43 2.57 -12.93
CA GLU A 40 -2.57 3.77 -13.76
C GLU A 40 -3.50 4.80 -13.10
N TYR A 41 -3.23 6.09 -13.32
CA TYR A 41 -4.05 7.19 -12.82
C TYR A 41 -5.20 7.51 -13.78
N ILE A 42 -6.30 6.77 -13.65
CA ILE A 42 -7.45 6.81 -14.57
C ILE A 42 -8.79 6.93 -13.82
N TYR A 43 -9.89 7.08 -14.57
CA TYR A 43 -11.23 7.03 -13.97
C TYR A 43 -11.68 5.58 -13.86
N ASP A 44 -12.12 5.18 -12.66
CA ASP A 44 -12.57 3.82 -12.39
C ASP A 44 -13.60 3.80 -11.27
N HIS A 45 -14.31 2.68 -11.11
CA HIS A 45 -15.26 2.46 -10.02
C HIS A 45 -14.54 2.06 -8.74
N ALA A 46 -15.05 2.51 -7.60
CA ALA A 46 -14.54 2.13 -6.28
C ALA A 46 -14.92 0.69 -5.88
N ASP A 47 -15.93 0.12 -6.55
CA ASP A 47 -16.46 -1.21 -6.28
C ASP A 47 -16.54 -2.06 -7.55
N ILE A 48 -16.42 -3.38 -7.38
CA ILE A 48 -16.48 -4.35 -8.47
C ILE A 48 -17.84 -4.37 -9.18
N MET A 49 -18.92 -3.97 -8.49
CA MET A 49 -20.29 -3.98 -9.00
C MET A 49 -20.63 -2.73 -9.81
N ARG A 50 -19.74 -1.74 -9.84
CA ARG A 50 -19.93 -0.45 -10.52
C ARG A 50 -21.15 0.33 -10.01
N THR A 51 -21.46 0.19 -8.73
CA THR A 51 -22.54 0.94 -8.06
C THR A 51 -22.10 2.33 -7.64
N SER A 52 -20.81 2.53 -7.41
CA SER A 52 -20.20 3.84 -7.15
C SER A 52 -20.10 4.67 -8.43
N PRO A 53 -20.05 6.01 -8.32
CA PRO A 53 -19.66 6.85 -9.44
C PRO A 53 -18.19 6.60 -9.83
N LEU A 54 -17.79 7.14 -10.98
CA LEU A 54 -16.39 7.12 -11.40
C LEU A 54 -15.54 8.07 -10.56
N PHE A 55 -14.40 7.59 -10.10
CA PHE A 55 -13.40 8.38 -9.39
C PHE A 55 -12.08 8.39 -10.15
N LYS A 56 -11.40 9.55 -10.18
CA LYS A 56 -10.04 9.64 -10.71
C LYS A 56 -9.05 9.13 -9.66
N MET A 57 -8.46 7.96 -9.88
CA MET A 57 -7.59 7.31 -8.92
C MET A 57 -6.51 6.44 -9.57
N TYR A 58 -5.45 6.14 -8.81
CA TYR A 58 -4.55 5.05 -9.16
C TYR A 58 -5.29 3.73 -8.97
N THR A 59 -5.34 2.93 -10.03
CA THR A 59 -6.07 1.66 -10.05
C THR A 59 -5.32 0.60 -10.87
N ILE A 60 -5.47 -0.66 -10.49
CA ILE A 60 -5.13 -1.84 -11.31
C ILE A 60 -6.35 -2.44 -12.02
N GLY A 61 -7.49 -1.75 -11.94
CA GLY A 61 -8.78 -2.11 -12.53
C GLY A 61 -9.72 -2.77 -11.52
N HIS A 62 -10.99 -2.33 -11.46
CA HIS A 62 -11.99 -2.89 -10.53
C HIS A 62 -12.35 -4.36 -10.79
N THR A 63 -11.97 -4.92 -11.94
CA THR A 63 -12.14 -6.35 -12.25
C THR A 63 -10.92 -7.19 -11.86
N PHE A 64 -9.84 -6.57 -11.39
CA PHE A 64 -8.62 -7.28 -11.02
C PHE A 64 -8.85 -8.15 -9.77
N VAL A 65 -8.43 -9.42 -9.86
CA VAL A 65 -8.49 -10.38 -8.76
C VAL A 65 -7.06 -10.71 -8.32
N PRO A 66 -6.68 -10.41 -7.07
CA PRO A 66 -5.37 -10.77 -6.54
C PRO A 66 -5.14 -12.29 -6.52
N PRO A 67 -3.88 -12.76 -6.50
CA PRO A 67 -3.56 -14.18 -6.39
C PRO A 67 -4.26 -14.87 -5.21
N VAL A 68 -4.77 -16.09 -5.42
CA VAL A 68 -5.55 -16.86 -4.42
C VAL A 68 -4.79 -17.13 -3.13
N VAL A 69 -3.46 -17.28 -3.22
CA VAL A 69 -2.56 -17.53 -2.06
C VAL A 69 -2.23 -16.28 -1.24
N HIS A 70 -2.88 -15.14 -1.52
CA HIS A 70 -2.60 -13.89 -0.84
C HIS A 70 -3.31 -13.80 0.53
N THR A 71 -2.55 -13.91 1.61
CA THR A 71 -3.05 -13.77 2.99
C THR A 71 -2.61 -12.47 3.66
N GLY A 72 -1.75 -11.67 3.02
CA GLY A 72 -1.26 -10.37 3.51
C GLY A 72 -2.25 -9.19 3.48
N GLY A 73 -3.55 -9.40 3.24
CA GLY A 73 -4.54 -8.30 3.20
C GLY A 73 -4.39 -7.38 1.97
N LEU A 74 -4.70 -6.08 2.10
CA LEU A 74 -4.47 -5.03 1.07
C LEU A 74 -4.96 -5.33 -0.38
N ARG A 75 -6.06 -6.06 -0.53
CA ARG A 75 -6.57 -6.56 -1.83
C ARG A 75 -7.25 -5.52 -2.74
N VAL A 76 -7.55 -4.33 -2.23
CA VAL A 76 -8.31 -3.30 -2.96
C VAL A 76 -7.52 -2.84 -4.20
N HIS A 77 -8.21 -2.74 -5.34
CA HIS A 77 -7.65 -2.38 -6.65
C HIS A 77 -7.34 -0.89 -6.81
N GLY A 78 -8.12 -0.02 -6.15
CA GLY A 78 -8.03 1.43 -6.27
C GLY A 78 -7.51 2.12 -5.02
N THR A 79 -6.95 3.32 -5.19
CA THR A 79 -6.53 4.20 -4.09
C THR A 79 -7.47 5.38 -3.93
N ALA A 80 -7.57 5.96 -2.74
CA ALA A 80 -8.37 7.17 -2.52
C ALA A 80 -8.03 8.27 -3.56
N PRO A 81 -9.00 8.99 -4.13
CA PRO A 81 -8.75 9.99 -5.18
C PRO A 81 -7.80 11.10 -4.76
N THR A 82 -7.91 11.57 -3.52
CA THR A 82 -7.04 12.62 -2.97
C THR A 82 -5.59 12.15 -2.79
N LEU A 83 -5.37 10.92 -2.31
CA LEU A 83 -4.02 10.33 -2.29
C LEU A 83 -3.48 10.10 -3.70
N SER A 84 -4.35 9.71 -4.62
CA SER A 84 -3.97 9.48 -6.02
C SER A 84 -3.51 10.78 -6.69
N LEU A 85 -4.21 11.88 -6.45
CA LEU A 85 -3.78 13.20 -6.91
C LEU A 85 -2.40 13.55 -6.36
N LEU A 86 -2.19 13.42 -5.06
CA LEU A 86 -0.91 13.73 -4.42
C LEU A 86 0.23 12.83 -4.90
N ARG A 87 -0.04 11.55 -5.17
CA ARG A 87 0.93 10.65 -5.81
C ARG A 87 1.28 11.13 -7.22
N SER A 88 0.28 11.52 -8.03
CA SER A 88 0.51 12.02 -9.40
C SER A 88 1.32 13.32 -9.44
N LEU A 89 1.25 14.13 -8.37
CA LEU A 89 2.02 15.36 -8.20
C LEU A 89 3.40 15.13 -7.55
N GLY A 90 3.78 13.89 -7.24
CA GLY A 90 5.08 13.57 -6.62
C GLY A 90 5.18 13.98 -5.14
N VAL A 91 4.06 14.22 -4.46
CA VAL A 91 4.03 14.56 -3.02
C VAL A 91 4.16 13.31 -2.16
N ILE A 92 3.61 12.19 -2.62
CA ILE A 92 3.64 10.90 -1.93
C ILE A 92 4.40 9.90 -2.81
N ASP A 93 5.32 9.17 -2.18
CA ASP A 93 5.96 8.01 -2.79
C ASP A 93 5.31 6.70 -2.34
N ALA A 94 5.56 5.62 -3.08
CA ALA A 94 5.01 4.32 -2.77
C ALA A 94 6.04 3.21 -2.98
N VAL A 95 5.95 2.18 -2.14
CA VAL A 95 6.72 0.94 -2.23
C VAL A 95 5.79 -0.26 -2.10
N ALA A 96 6.12 -1.35 -2.77
CA ALA A 96 5.36 -2.59 -2.71
C ALA A 96 6.26 -3.71 -2.19
N TYR A 97 5.72 -4.52 -1.28
CA TYR A 97 6.40 -5.68 -0.69
C TYR A 97 5.60 -6.93 -0.92
N ASN A 98 6.28 -8.07 -1.11
CA ASN A 98 5.60 -9.35 -1.12
C ASN A 98 5.24 -9.78 0.30
N GLN A 99 4.32 -10.74 0.43
CA GLN A 99 3.85 -11.14 1.75
C GLN A 99 4.94 -11.81 2.61
N ILE A 100 5.94 -12.48 2.03
CA ILE A 100 7.04 -13.06 2.82
C ILE A 100 7.86 -11.95 3.49
N GLU A 101 8.21 -10.89 2.74
CA GLU A 101 8.95 -9.75 3.27
C GLU A 101 8.18 -9.00 4.37
N ALA A 102 6.85 -8.89 4.19
CA ALA A 102 5.97 -8.28 5.18
C ALA A 102 5.93 -9.13 6.47
N PHE A 103 5.71 -10.45 6.36
CA PHE A 103 5.65 -11.33 7.53
C PHE A 103 6.99 -11.51 8.23
N GLU A 104 8.12 -11.43 7.50
CA GLU A 104 9.45 -11.34 8.08
C GLU A 104 9.56 -10.10 8.99
N ALA A 105 9.17 -8.93 8.47
CA ALA A 105 9.18 -7.67 9.21
C ALA A 105 8.24 -7.70 10.42
N ALA A 106 7.02 -8.22 10.26
CA ALA A 106 6.06 -8.36 11.35
C ALA A 106 6.55 -9.32 12.45
N SER A 107 7.17 -10.43 12.07
CA SER A 107 7.72 -11.40 13.02
C SER A 107 8.89 -10.82 13.81
N PHE A 108 9.74 -10.03 13.14
CA PHE A 108 10.80 -9.27 13.80
C PHE A 108 10.20 -8.26 14.79
N PHE A 109 9.27 -7.43 14.35
CA PHE A 109 8.62 -6.41 15.18
C PHE A 109 7.90 -7.00 16.39
N ALA A 110 7.18 -8.11 16.23
CA ALA A 110 6.49 -8.78 17.34
C ALA A 110 7.48 -9.31 18.40
N ARG A 111 8.67 -9.76 17.98
CA ARG A 111 9.71 -10.25 18.89
C ARG A 111 10.45 -9.14 19.62
N THR A 112 10.58 -7.96 19.01
CA THR A 112 11.30 -6.82 19.62
C THR A 112 10.38 -5.90 20.43
N GLU A 113 9.16 -5.63 19.93
CA GLU A 113 8.22 -4.68 20.53
C GLU A 113 7.08 -5.34 21.31
N GLY A 114 6.92 -6.66 21.21
CA GLY A 114 5.89 -7.41 21.95
C GLY A 114 4.46 -7.26 21.43
N VAL A 115 4.27 -6.61 20.27
CA VAL A 115 2.94 -6.43 19.64
C VAL A 115 2.88 -7.23 18.34
N LEU A 116 1.86 -8.09 18.21
CA LEU A 116 1.58 -8.81 16.96
C LEU A 116 0.80 -7.89 16.00
N PRO A 117 1.40 -7.40 14.89
CA PRO A 117 0.74 -6.46 13.99
C PRO A 117 -0.23 -7.18 13.04
N ALA A 118 -1.19 -6.46 12.47
CA ALA A 118 -2.02 -7.02 11.38
C ALA A 118 -1.16 -7.28 10.12
N PRO A 119 -1.51 -8.26 9.26
CA PRO A 119 -0.82 -8.50 7.99
C PRO A 119 -0.75 -7.25 7.09
N GLU A 120 -1.77 -6.39 7.10
CA GLU A 120 -1.76 -5.11 6.39
C GLU A 120 -0.70 -4.16 6.96
N THR A 121 -0.60 -4.08 8.29
CA THR A 121 0.39 -3.24 8.99
C THR A 121 1.82 -3.69 8.73
N ALA A 122 2.03 -4.99 8.52
CA ALA A 122 3.33 -5.60 8.27
C ALA A 122 4.09 -4.95 7.08
N HIS A 123 3.36 -4.47 6.06
CA HIS A 123 3.94 -3.78 4.91
C HIS A 123 4.56 -2.43 5.30
N ALA A 124 3.90 -1.68 6.19
CA ALA A 124 4.43 -0.42 6.70
C ALA A 124 5.63 -0.67 7.62
N ILE A 125 5.59 -1.71 8.45
CA ILE A 125 6.72 -2.11 9.30
C ILE A 125 7.94 -2.44 8.44
N ARG A 126 7.75 -3.18 7.33
CA ARG A 126 8.85 -3.46 6.40
C ARG A 126 9.47 -2.19 5.83
N ALA A 127 8.64 -1.23 5.38
CA ALA A 127 9.11 0.06 4.89
C ALA A 127 9.91 0.84 5.95
N VAL A 128 9.45 0.81 7.21
CA VAL A 128 10.13 1.46 8.34
C VAL A 128 11.49 0.82 8.61
N ILE A 129 11.58 -0.51 8.63
CA ILE A 129 12.84 -1.23 8.82
C ILE A 129 13.82 -0.89 7.70
N ASP A 130 13.36 -0.84 6.45
CA ASP A 130 14.21 -0.50 5.31
C ASP A 130 14.72 0.96 5.39
N GLU A 131 13.86 1.91 5.80
CA GLU A 131 14.27 3.30 6.00
C GLU A 131 15.25 3.44 7.19
N ALA A 132 15.04 2.72 8.29
CA ALA A 132 15.96 2.70 9.42
C ALA A 132 17.34 2.13 9.03
N LYS A 133 17.37 1.08 8.19
CA LYS A 133 18.61 0.53 7.62
C LYS A 133 19.30 1.55 6.70
N ARG A 134 18.55 2.29 5.88
CA ARG A 134 19.10 3.37 5.04
C ARG A 134 19.72 4.48 5.89
N CYS A 135 19.03 4.94 6.93
CA CYS A 135 19.53 5.94 7.88
C CYS A 135 20.83 5.48 8.56
N LYS A 136 20.90 4.21 8.98
CA LYS A 136 22.13 3.63 9.54
C LYS A 136 23.28 3.62 8.53
N ALA A 137 23.01 3.32 7.27
CA ALA A 137 24.04 3.28 6.22
C ALA A 137 24.52 4.68 5.81
N SER A 138 23.63 5.67 5.78
CA SER A 138 23.98 7.05 5.45
C SER A 138 24.54 7.84 6.63
N GLY A 139 24.33 7.37 7.87
CA GLY A 139 24.63 8.11 9.09
C GLY A 139 23.66 9.26 9.36
N GLU A 140 22.55 9.34 8.63
CA GLU A 140 21.55 10.38 8.79
C GLU A 140 20.57 10.03 9.92
N GLU A 141 20.40 10.93 10.89
CA GLU A 141 19.42 10.77 11.95
C GLU A 141 18.04 11.28 11.49
N LYS A 142 17.05 10.37 11.43
CA LYS A 142 15.67 10.69 11.06
C LYS A 142 14.68 10.18 12.11
N VAL A 143 13.58 10.90 12.25
CA VAL A 143 12.38 10.42 12.96
C VAL A 143 11.45 9.78 11.94
N ILE A 144 11.14 8.50 12.14
CA ILE A 144 10.22 7.75 11.27
C ILE A 144 8.91 7.54 12.04
N LEU A 145 7.85 8.17 11.57
CA LEU A 145 6.49 7.95 12.07
C LEU A 145 5.77 6.98 11.12
N PHE A 146 5.17 5.93 11.67
CA PHE A 146 4.32 5.02 10.92
C PHE A 146 3.02 4.73 11.66
N ASN A 147 2.00 4.31 10.91
CA ASN A 147 0.70 3.97 11.48
C ASN A 147 0.60 2.45 11.70
N LEU A 148 0.58 2.02 12.96
CA LEU A 148 0.24 0.65 13.34
C LEU A 148 -1.29 0.46 13.24
N CYS A 149 -1.79 0.24 12.02
CA CYS A 149 -3.21 0.36 11.73
C CYS A 149 -4.10 -0.78 12.27
N GLY A 150 -3.52 -1.85 12.82
CA GLY A 150 -4.25 -2.93 13.48
C GLY A 150 -3.33 -3.97 14.13
N HIS A 151 -3.93 -4.83 14.97
CA HIS A 151 -3.27 -5.99 15.56
C HIS A 151 -3.60 -7.28 14.80
N GLY A 152 -2.71 -8.27 14.83
CA GLY A 152 -2.84 -9.54 14.13
C GLY A 152 -3.50 -10.67 14.92
N LEU A 153 -4.14 -10.37 16.07
CA LEU A 153 -4.72 -11.39 16.95
C LEU A 153 -5.82 -12.24 16.28
N LEU A 154 -6.47 -11.72 15.23
CA LEU A 154 -7.47 -12.45 14.45
C LEU A 154 -6.90 -13.01 13.13
N ASP A 155 -5.64 -12.74 12.84
CA ASP A 155 -4.93 -13.14 11.61
C ASP A 155 -3.87 -14.22 11.90
N ILE A 156 -4.02 -14.92 13.05
CA ILE A 156 -3.06 -15.93 13.53
C ILE A 156 -2.82 -17.03 12.49
N GLU A 157 -3.82 -17.37 11.68
CA GLU A 157 -3.67 -18.38 10.64
C GLU A 157 -2.63 -17.99 9.59
N ALA A 158 -2.61 -16.72 9.16
CA ALA A 158 -1.62 -16.25 8.20
C ALA A 158 -0.19 -16.31 8.79
N TYR A 159 -0.06 -15.99 10.08
CA TYR A 159 1.21 -16.17 10.80
C TYR A 159 1.60 -17.64 10.93
N ARG A 160 0.63 -18.53 11.17
CA ARG A 160 0.85 -19.98 11.24
C ARG A 160 1.38 -20.52 9.91
N GLU A 161 0.81 -20.10 8.79
CA GLU A 161 1.29 -20.45 7.46
C GLU A 161 2.72 -19.96 7.19
N TYR A 162 3.03 -18.73 7.61
CA TYR A 162 4.36 -18.17 7.52
C TYR A 162 5.38 -18.99 8.34
N TYR A 163 5.11 -19.24 9.62
CA TYR A 163 6.00 -20.02 10.49
C TYR A 163 6.12 -21.49 10.07
N ALA A 164 5.10 -22.05 9.42
CA ALA A 164 5.15 -23.39 8.84
C ALA A 164 5.91 -23.46 7.51
N GLY A 165 6.42 -22.34 6.98
CA GLY A 165 7.11 -22.27 5.69
C GLY A 165 6.20 -22.55 4.48
N LYS A 166 4.89 -22.43 4.64
CA LYS A 166 3.89 -22.70 3.59
C LYS A 166 3.53 -21.46 2.78
N MET A 167 3.82 -20.28 3.31
CA MET A 167 3.56 -19.01 2.64
C MET A 167 4.44 -18.85 1.39
N LYS A 168 3.82 -18.50 0.26
CA LYS A 168 4.51 -18.29 -1.02
C LYS A 168 4.60 -16.81 -1.36
N ALA A 169 5.64 -16.41 -2.08
CA ALA A 169 5.67 -15.08 -2.69
C ALA A 169 4.51 -14.96 -3.70
N ASN A 170 3.94 -13.76 -3.79
CA ASN A 170 2.69 -13.52 -4.51
C ASN A 170 2.67 -12.14 -5.17
N ASP A 171 3.49 -11.97 -6.20
CA ASP A 171 3.43 -10.76 -7.01
C ASP A 171 2.21 -10.79 -7.94
N ALA A 172 1.63 -9.62 -8.17
CA ALA A 172 0.61 -9.45 -9.20
C ALA A 172 1.21 -9.71 -10.58
N ASP A 173 0.51 -10.51 -11.39
CA ASP A 173 0.85 -10.72 -12.79
C ASP A 173 0.70 -9.40 -13.57
N PRO A 174 1.78 -8.84 -14.15
CA PRO A 174 1.72 -7.62 -14.94
C PRO A 174 0.76 -7.71 -16.14
N ALA A 175 0.62 -8.90 -16.73
CA ALA A 175 -0.30 -9.10 -17.86
C ALA A 175 -1.76 -9.00 -17.39
N ALA A 176 -2.09 -9.56 -16.23
CA ALA A 176 -3.41 -9.45 -15.62
C ALA A 176 -3.77 -8.00 -15.26
N ILE A 177 -2.83 -7.23 -14.70
CA ILE A 177 -3.03 -5.78 -14.44
C ILE A 177 -3.33 -5.05 -15.74
N LYS A 178 -2.48 -5.22 -16.76
CA LYS A 178 -2.65 -4.53 -18.05
C LYS A 178 -3.98 -4.88 -18.71
N LYS A 179 -4.39 -6.14 -18.63
CA LYS A 179 -5.69 -6.60 -19.12
C LYS A 179 -6.84 -5.91 -18.40
N SER A 180 -6.84 -5.91 -17.06
CA SER A 180 -7.92 -5.30 -16.28
C SER A 180 -8.02 -3.79 -16.51
N ILE A 181 -6.88 -3.08 -16.61
CA ILE A 181 -6.87 -1.65 -16.96
C ILE A 181 -7.43 -1.41 -18.37
N ALA A 182 -7.07 -2.26 -19.34
CA ALA A 182 -7.60 -2.15 -20.70
C ALA A 182 -9.12 -2.37 -20.75
N GLU A 183 -9.65 -3.31 -19.97
CA GLU A 183 -11.09 -3.52 -19.81
C GLU A 183 -11.78 -2.27 -19.25
N VAL A 184 -11.21 -1.62 -18.22
CA VAL A 184 -11.74 -0.36 -17.67
C VAL A 184 -11.77 0.75 -18.74
N LYS A 185 -10.70 0.90 -19.52
CA LYS A 185 -10.65 1.91 -20.59
C LYS A 185 -11.66 1.62 -21.71
N ALA A 186 -11.86 0.36 -22.04
CA ALA A 186 -12.83 -0.07 -23.05
C ALA A 186 -14.29 0.18 -22.64
N LEU A 187 -14.59 0.20 -21.34
CA LEU A 187 -15.93 0.55 -20.84
C LEU A 187 -16.27 2.04 -21.05
N TYR A 188 -15.26 2.92 -21.01
CA TYR A 188 -15.44 4.37 -21.07
C TYR A 188 -14.51 5.03 -22.09
N PRO A 189 -14.58 4.68 -23.39
CA PRO A 189 -13.60 5.11 -24.39
C PRO A 189 -13.53 6.63 -24.55
N TRP A 190 -14.64 7.34 -24.33
CA TRP A 190 -14.72 8.80 -24.44
C TRP A 190 -13.93 9.57 -23.36
N LEU A 191 -13.44 8.90 -22.30
CA LEU A 191 -12.59 9.53 -21.29
C LEU A 191 -11.10 9.53 -21.66
N TYR A 192 -10.73 8.83 -22.74
CA TYR A 192 -9.32 8.56 -23.10
C TYR A 192 -9.00 8.90 -24.58
N GLN A 193 -9.90 9.64 -25.25
CA GLN A 193 -9.65 10.28 -26.54
C GLN A 193 -8.89 11.60 -26.32
#